data_AF-A0A5C6CC99-F1
#
_entry.id   AF-A0A5C6CC99-F1
#
_cell.length_a   1.000
_cell.length_b   1.000
_cell.length_c   1.000
_cell.angle_alpha   90.00
_cell.angle_beta   90.00
_cell.angle_gamma   90.00
#
_symmetry.space_group_name_H-M   'P 1'
#
loop_
_entity.id
_entity.type
_entity.pdbx_description
1 polymer ?
#
loop_
_entity_poly.entity_id
_entity_poly.type
_entity_poly.pdbx_seq_one_letter_code
_entity_poly.pdbx_strand_id
1 'polypeptide(L)'
;MQTIIDWLATLQWERLVPELIGKALGFLTGFAASWFLLFRRRLNAIQRMQSGDSDDFIFQMHCLFPSAGNDDQFVLLFRNVAPKTTLNDLYDNIAVREVLKEIADQTTLENPILQTQGTLGFELLNDAVGHLAGLLASTPFKREAWLFAMTCEDRQVVRKKCVRCFLIRPADLERFLDWQWCQTNVLVEKPWHWFRVVALHRIACEWQLEQQMAIQEADRGQDHEMPLVDKQVRHDRVRMLSLGLNQDEIPVGQPHRIDWERHLPSLEKMGLRLAAPRPDEVSPEEPVPPPS
;
A
#
# COMPACT_ATOMS: atom_id res chain seq x y z
N MET A 1 -40.44 19.56 58.14
CA MET A 1 -41.06 19.75 56.81
C MET A 1 -41.50 21.20 56.62
N GLN A 2 -42.24 21.80 57.56
CA GLN A 2 -42.57 23.25 57.56
C GLN A 2 -41.35 24.17 57.33
N THR A 3 -40.25 23.97 58.05
CA THR A 3 -39.05 24.82 57.96
C THR A 3 -38.39 24.83 56.58
N ILE A 4 -38.50 23.72 55.83
CA ILE A 4 -37.97 23.63 54.46
C ILE A 4 -38.93 24.34 53.49
N ILE A 5 -40.23 24.25 53.73
CA ILE A 5 -41.27 24.91 52.92
C ILE A 5 -41.22 26.43 53.12
N ASP A 6 -41.04 26.90 54.35
CA ASP A 6 -40.90 28.33 54.66
C ASP A 6 -39.59 28.89 54.08
N TRP A 7 -38.50 28.13 54.15
CA TRP A 7 -37.24 28.49 53.50
C TRP A 7 -37.39 28.58 51.99
N LEU A 8 -38.07 27.61 51.36
CA LEU A 8 -38.39 27.65 49.93
C LEU A 8 -39.22 28.88 49.59
N ALA A 9 -40.21 29.26 50.40
CA ALA A 9 -41.05 30.43 50.15
C ALA A 9 -40.29 31.78 50.21
N THR A 10 -39.14 31.84 50.89
CA THR A 10 -38.28 33.05 50.96
C THR A 10 -37.34 33.24 49.77
N LEU A 11 -37.21 32.24 48.89
CA LEU A 11 -36.37 32.34 47.70
C LEU A 11 -37.01 33.23 46.62
N GLN A 12 -36.20 34.05 45.96
CA GLN A 12 -36.62 34.87 44.82
C GLN A 12 -36.82 33.99 43.57
N TRP A 13 -37.88 33.18 43.55
CA TRP A 13 -38.19 32.24 42.47
C TRP A 13 -38.28 32.92 41.10
N GLU A 14 -38.76 34.16 41.04
CA GLU A 14 -38.84 34.96 39.81
C GLU A 14 -37.47 35.18 39.16
N ARG A 15 -36.38 35.17 39.94
CA ARG A 15 -35.01 35.33 39.44
C ARG A 15 -34.27 33.99 39.36
N LEU A 16 -34.52 33.09 40.31
CA LEU A 16 -33.86 31.79 40.38
C LEU A 16 -34.28 30.86 39.24
N VAL A 17 -35.56 30.85 38.87
CA VAL A 17 -36.11 29.97 37.82
C VAL A 17 -35.55 30.34 36.44
N PRO A 18 -35.55 31.61 35.99
CA PRO A 18 -34.95 31.97 34.71
C PRO A 18 -33.43 31.70 34.65
N GLU A 19 -32.70 31.95 35.73
CA GLU A 19 -31.25 31.68 35.77
C GLU A 19 -30.93 30.18 35.71
N LEU A 20 -31.70 29.34 36.41
CA LEU A 20 -31.57 27.88 36.34
C LEU A 20 -31.95 27.34 34.97
N ILE A 21 -33.04 27.83 34.37
CA ILE A 21 -33.47 27.44 33.03
C ILE A 21 -32.42 27.87 32.00
N GLY A 22 -31.88 29.08 32.10
CA GLY A 22 -30.82 29.57 31.22
C GLY A 22 -29.54 28.73 31.30
N LYS A 23 -29.11 28.37 32.52
CA LYS A 23 -27.95 27.49 32.74
C LYS A 23 -28.19 26.06 32.24
N ALA A 24 -29.39 25.51 32.49
CA ALA A 24 -29.77 24.18 32.02
C ALA A 24 -29.83 24.13 30.48
N LEU A 25 -30.40 25.15 29.83
CA LEU A 25 -30.43 25.28 28.37
C LEU A 25 -29.03 25.43 27.79
N GLY A 26 -28.17 26.25 28.41
CA GLY A 26 -26.77 26.41 28.00
C GLY A 26 -25.97 25.09 28.12
N PHE A 27 -26.18 24.34 29.20
CA PHE A 27 -25.57 23.02 29.38
C PHE A 27 -26.09 22.01 28.36
N LEU A 28 -27.40 21.94 28.14
CA LEU A 28 -28.02 21.02 27.19
C LEU A 28 -27.60 21.32 25.75
N THR A 29 -27.51 22.59 25.37
CA THR A 29 -27.02 23.00 24.04
C THR A 29 -25.55 22.68 23.85
N GLY A 30 -24.70 22.96 24.84
CA GLY A 30 -23.28 22.57 24.82
C GLY A 30 -23.10 21.05 24.74
N PHE A 31 -23.87 20.29 25.52
CA PHE A 31 -23.88 18.83 25.49
C PHE A 31 -24.36 18.30 24.15
N ALA A 32 -25.46 18.82 23.59
CA ALA A 32 -25.99 18.42 22.29
C ALA A 32 -25.00 18.73 21.16
N ALA A 33 -24.33 19.89 21.18
CA ALA A 33 -23.30 20.23 20.20
C ALA A 33 -22.09 19.30 20.27
N SER A 34 -21.58 19.03 21.49
CA SER A 34 -20.48 18.08 21.71
C SER A 34 -20.86 16.66 21.27
N TRP A 35 -22.05 16.19 21.66
CA TRP A 35 -22.59 14.90 21.25
C TRP A 35 -22.73 14.80 19.73
N PHE A 36 -23.26 15.84 19.08
CA PHE A 36 -23.41 15.89 17.63
C PHE A 36 -22.06 15.81 16.90
N LEU A 37 -21.03 16.50 17.40
CA LEU A 37 -19.68 16.42 16.82
C LEU A 37 -19.07 15.02 16.98
N LEU A 38 -19.19 14.40 18.15
CA LEU A 38 -18.74 13.03 18.39
C LEU A 38 -19.51 12.02 17.53
N PHE A 39 -20.83 12.18 17.43
CA PHE A 39 -21.69 11.35 16.62
C PHE A 39 -21.35 11.46 15.13
N ARG A 40 -21.13 12.68 14.62
CA ARG A 40 -20.69 12.91 13.24
C ARG A 40 -19.33 12.28 12.95
N ARG A 41 -18.36 12.41 13.87
CA ARG A 41 -17.06 11.72 13.76
C ARG A 41 -17.23 10.21 13.68
N ARG A 42 -18.11 9.64 14.51
CA ARG A 42 -18.39 8.21 14.51
C ARG A 42 -19.11 7.76 13.23
N LEU A 43 -20.05 8.53 12.71
CA LEU A 43 -20.71 8.24 11.44
C LEU A 43 -19.72 8.26 10.27
N ASN A 44 -18.83 9.25 10.20
CA ASN A 44 -17.79 9.29 9.17
C ASN A 44 -16.84 8.08 9.27
N ALA A 45 -16.47 7.67 10.48
CA ALA A 45 -15.65 6.47 10.68
C ALA A 45 -16.38 5.20 10.23
N ILE A 46 -17.67 5.06 10.52
CA ILE A 46 -18.49 3.93 10.07
C ILE A 46 -18.62 3.96 8.54
N GLN A 47 -18.87 5.13 7.94
CA GLN A 47 -18.92 5.29 6.49
C GLN A 47 -17.60 4.91 5.83
N ARG A 48 -16.45 5.27 6.40
CA ARG A 48 -15.12 4.83 5.91
C ARG A 48 -14.93 3.32 6.02
N MET A 49 -15.35 2.73 7.13
CA MET A 49 -15.32 1.26 7.27
C MET A 49 -16.22 0.57 6.24
N GLN A 50 -17.36 1.18 5.91
CA GLN A 50 -18.29 0.70 4.89
C GLN A 50 -17.80 0.95 3.46
N SER A 51 -17.13 2.08 3.20
CA SER A 51 -16.49 2.40 1.91
C SER A 51 -15.25 1.55 1.65
N GLY A 52 -14.67 0.97 2.70
CA GLY A 52 -13.47 0.14 2.63
C GLY A 52 -12.20 0.97 2.42
N ASP A 53 -12.25 2.28 2.62
CA ASP A 53 -11.06 3.13 2.63
C ASP A 53 -10.34 2.97 3.96
N SER A 54 -9.11 2.45 3.88
CA SER A 54 -8.23 2.44 5.03
C SER A 54 -7.15 3.48 4.89
N ASP A 55 -7.00 4.29 5.94
CA ASP A 55 -5.80 5.08 6.17
C ASP A 55 -4.63 4.18 6.65
N ASP A 56 -4.69 2.86 6.43
CA ASP A 56 -3.66 1.92 6.92
C ASP A 56 -2.45 1.96 5.99
N PHE A 57 -1.27 2.08 6.59
CA PHE A 57 0.03 2.05 5.93
C PHE A 57 0.85 0.90 6.52
N ILE A 58 1.18 -0.11 5.72
CA ILE A 58 1.73 -1.38 6.20
C ILE A 58 3.06 -1.69 5.51
N PHE A 59 4.12 -1.90 6.27
CA PHE A 59 5.40 -2.37 5.76
C PHE A 59 5.49 -3.89 5.85
N GLN A 60 5.67 -4.55 4.72
CA GLN A 60 5.62 -6.00 4.62
C GLN A 60 6.80 -6.59 3.85
N MET A 61 7.50 -7.52 4.49
CA MET A 61 8.45 -8.42 3.84
C MET A 61 7.71 -9.49 3.05
N HIS A 62 8.23 -9.72 1.85
CA HIS A 62 7.79 -10.75 0.92
C HIS A 62 8.98 -11.64 0.61
N CYS A 63 8.87 -12.93 0.92
CA CYS A 63 9.92 -13.90 0.64
C CYS A 63 9.35 -15.24 0.15
N LEU A 64 10.14 -15.94 -0.64
CA LEU A 64 9.84 -17.29 -1.09
C LEU A 64 10.49 -18.31 -0.15
N PHE A 65 9.68 -19.18 0.44
CA PHE A 65 10.13 -20.27 1.31
C PHE A 65 9.94 -21.62 0.61
N PRO A 66 10.94 -22.51 0.57
CA PRO A 66 10.81 -23.80 -0.10
C PRO A 66 9.72 -24.67 0.56
N SER A 67 8.86 -25.29 -0.25
CA SER A 67 7.77 -26.13 0.24
C SER A 67 8.31 -27.46 0.75
N ALA A 68 7.81 -27.92 1.90
CA ALA A 68 8.17 -29.23 2.43
C ALA A 68 7.62 -30.34 1.52
N GLY A 69 8.53 -31.04 0.82
CA GLY A 69 8.19 -32.20 -0.01
C GLY A 69 8.24 -31.99 -1.52
N ASN A 70 8.53 -30.78 -2.00
CA ASN A 70 8.85 -30.54 -3.41
C ASN A 70 9.82 -29.35 -3.52
N ASP A 71 11.07 -29.64 -3.92
CA ASP A 71 12.16 -28.67 -4.01
C ASP A 71 11.90 -27.57 -5.06
N ASP A 72 11.01 -27.83 -6.01
CA ASP A 72 10.66 -26.86 -7.06
C ASP A 72 9.52 -25.93 -6.65
N GLN A 73 8.82 -26.18 -5.54
CA GLN A 73 7.69 -25.36 -5.10
C GLN A 73 8.08 -24.40 -3.98
N PHE A 74 7.58 -23.18 -4.06
CA PHE A 74 7.85 -22.12 -3.10
C PHE A 74 6.55 -21.57 -2.54
N VAL A 75 6.50 -21.37 -1.23
CA VAL A 75 5.42 -20.69 -0.54
C VAL A 75 5.78 -19.21 -0.40
N LEU A 76 4.93 -18.35 -0.94
CA LEU A 76 5.06 -16.91 -0.78
C LEU A 76 4.58 -16.50 0.62
N LEU A 77 5.50 -15.95 1.40
CA LEU A 77 5.27 -15.46 2.76
C LEU A 77 5.08 -13.95 2.79
N PHE A 78 4.19 -13.49 3.65
CA PHE A 78 3.95 -12.07 3.91
C PHE A 78 4.10 -11.78 5.40
N ARG A 79 5.07 -10.95 5.79
CA ARG A 79 5.31 -10.64 7.20
C ARG A 79 5.38 -9.14 7.42
N ASN A 80 4.59 -8.64 8.36
CA ASN A 80 4.70 -7.24 8.77
C ASN A 80 6.04 -7.05 9.48
N VAL A 81 6.85 -6.11 9.00
CA VAL A 81 8.17 -5.82 9.60
C VAL A 81 8.15 -4.59 10.50
N ALA A 82 7.08 -3.81 10.42
CA ALA A 82 6.87 -2.62 11.22
C ALA A 82 5.51 -2.69 11.93
N PRO A 83 5.34 -1.96 13.05
CA PRO A 83 4.04 -1.73 13.64
C PRO A 83 3.06 -1.16 12.62
N LYS A 84 1.78 -1.50 12.81
CA LYS A 84 0.72 -0.95 11.99
C LYS A 84 0.69 0.57 12.15
N THR A 85 0.85 1.29 11.04
CA THR A 85 0.93 2.75 10.99
C THR A 85 -0.25 3.28 10.18
N THR A 86 -0.65 4.53 10.40
CA THR A 86 -1.65 5.20 9.56
C THR A 86 -1.05 6.31 8.71
N LEU A 87 -1.77 6.73 7.67
CA LEU A 87 -1.41 7.90 6.87
C LEU A 87 -1.20 9.16 7.71
N ASN A 88 -1.90 9.28 8.84
CA ASN A 88 -1.77 10.43 9.73
C ASN A 88 -0.51 10.37 10.59
N ASP A 89 -0.01 9.17 10.86
CA ASP A 89 1.20 8.97 11.67
C ASP A 89 2.46 9.12 10.82
N LEU A 90 2.38 8.77 9.53
CA LEU A 90 3.54 8.79 8.63
C LEU A 90 3.78 10.17 8.01
N TYR A 91 2.72 10.91 7.69
CA TYR A 91 2.83 12.21 7.03
C TYR A 91 2.14 13.29 7.86
N ASP A 92 2.83 14.33 8.28
CA ASP A 92 2.22 15.43 9.05
C ASP A 92 1.36 16.37 8.19
N ASN A 93 1.72 16.50 6.91
CA ASN A 93 1.07 17.44 6.00
C ASN A 93 -0.23 16.86 5.43
N ILE A 94 -1.36 17.55 5.67
CA ILE A 94 -2.69 17.15 5.19
C ILE A 94 -2.74 17.10 3.65
N ALA A 95 -2.09 18.03 2.95
CA ALA A 95 -2.10 18.06 1.49
C ALA A 95 -1.43 16.81 0.90
N VAL A 96 -0.33 16.36 1.52
CA VAL A 96 0.39 15.14 1.14
C VAL A 96 -0.51 13.91 1.31
N ARG A 97 -1.29 13.86 2.40
CA ARG A 97 -2.23 12.76 2.66
C ARG A 97 -3.34 12.68 1.61
N GLU A 98 -3.91 13.81 1.19
CA GLU A 98 -4.97 13.83 0.18
C GLU A 98 -4.42 13.42 -1.19
N VAL A 99 -3.24 13.89 -1.57
CA VAL A 99 -2.58 13.45 -2.81
C VAL A 99 -2.28 11.95 -2.78
N LEU A 100 -1.80 11.42 -1.67
CA LEU A 100 -1.53 9.99 -1.54
C LEU A 100 -2.81 9.14 -1.68
N LYS A 101 -3.95 9.61 -1.17
CA LYS A 101 -5.24 8.94 -1.36
C LYS A 101 -5.65 8.93 -2.83
N GLU A 102 -5.51 10.06 -3.51
CA GLU A 102 -5.83 10.21 -4.94
C GLU A 102 -4.94 9.29 -5.80
N ILE A 103 -3.63 9.28 -5.57
CA ILE A 103 -2.70 8.37 -6.27
C ILE A 103 -3.06 6.91 -6.00
N ALA A 104 -3.40 6.58 -4.74
CA ALA A 104 -3.82 5.24 -4.39
C ALA A 104 -5.15 4.86 -5.06
N ASP A 105 -6.06 5.81 -5.33
CA ASP A 105 -7.34 5.52 -6.03
C ASP A 105 -7.12 5.18 -7.50
N GLN A 106 -6.01 5.64 -8.07
CA GLN A 106 -5.62 5.39 -9.45
C GLN A 106 -4.83 4.07 -9.63
N THR A 107 -4.38 3.44 -8.54
CA THR A 107 -3.66 2.16 -8.64
C THR A 107 -4.59 1.00 -8.92
N THR A 108 -4.16 0.14 -9.82
CA THR A 108 -4.85 -1.08 -10.23
C THR A 108 -3.94 -2.28 -10.04
N LEU A 109 -4.49 -3.48 -10.19
CA LEU A 109 -3.66 -4.70 -10.17
C LEU A 109 -2.65 -4.73 -11.34
N GLU A 110 -2.92 -4.02 -12.43
CA GLU A 110 -2.00 -3.85 -13.57
C GLU A 110 -0.83 -2.91 -13.26
N ASN A 111 -1.08 -1.84 -12.52
CA ASN A 111 -0.06 -0.90 -12.08
C ASN A 111 -0.17 -0.75 -10.55
N PRO A 112 0.35 -1.75 -9.80
CA PRO A 112 0.13 -1.82 -8.35
C PRO A 112 1.02 -0.84 -7.56
N ILE A 113 2.11 -0.36 -8.15
CA ILE A 113 3.02 0.60 -7.53
C ILE A 113 2.36 1.99 -7.60
N LEU A 114 2.46 2.78 -6.53
CA LEU A 114 1.98 4.15 -6.53
C LEU A 114 2.73 4.98 -7.60
N GLN A 115 2.03 5.92 -8.23
CA GLN A 115 2.61 6.81 -9.23
C GLN A 115 3.33 7.99 -8.55
N THR A 116 4.46 7.72 -7.92
CA THR A 116 5.25 8.70 -7.15
C THR A 116 6.18 9.55 -8.03
N GLN A 117 5.69 10.00 -9.19
CA GLN A 117 6.47 10.85 -10.10
C GLN A 117 6.51 12.31 -9.62
N GLY A 118 7.59 13.02 -9.96
CA GLY A 118 7.81 14.42 -9.58
C GLY A 118 8.25 14.60 -8.11
N THR A 119 8.44 15.86 -7.72
CA THR A 119 9.02 16.23 -6.41
C THR A 119 8.19 15.73 -5.23
N LEU A 120 6.86 15.88 -5.30
CA LEU A 120 5.97 15.43 -4.22
C LEU A 120 5.98 13.90 -4.08
N GLY A 121 6.01 13.18 -5.20
CA GLY A 121 6.12 11.72 -5.19
C GLY A 121 7.44 11.23 -4.61
N PHE A 122 8.53 11.93 -4.89
CA PHE A 122 9.84 11.65 -4.28
C PHE A 122 9.86 11.87 -2.77
N GLU A 123 9.28 12.97 -2.29
CA GLU A 123 9.15 13.24 -0.86
C GLU A 123 8.32 12.15 -0.16
N LEU A 124 7.17 11.78 -0.75
CA LEU A 124 6.33 10.67 -0.27
C LEU A 124 7.14 9.37 -0.11
N LEU A 125 7.90 9.01 -1.14
CA LEU A 125 8.71 7.80 -1.13
C LEU A 125 9.80 7.85 -0.06
N ASN A 126 10.51 8.98 0.04
CA ASN A 126 11.61 9.14 0.99
C ASN A 126 11.15 9.17 2.44
N ASP A 127 10.01 9.77 2.74
CA ASP A 127 9.44 9.77 4.08
C ASP A 127 9.11 8.34 4.52
N ALA A 128 8.49 7.55 3.64
CA ALA A 128 8.19 6.14 3.90
C ALA A 128 9.47 5.31 4.08
N VAL A 129 10.48 5.52 3.23
CA VAL A 129 11.79 4.86 3.33
C VAL A 129 12.51 5.25 4.62
N GLY A 130 12.56 6.54 4.95
CA GLY A 130 13.21 7.08 6.13
C GLY A 130 12.58 6.57 7.42
N HIS A 131 11.24 6.53 7.46
CA HIS A 131 10.49 5.95 8.56
C HIS A 131 10.83 4.47 8.77
N LEU A 132 10.79 3.67 7.70
CA LEU A 132 11.14 2.24 7.77
C LEU A 132 12.59 2.03 8.19
N ALA A 133 13.54 2.77 7.61
CA ALA A 133 14.95 2.67 7.92
C ALA A 133 15.21 3.03 9.39
N GLY A 134 14.52 4.04 9.93
CA GLY A 134 14.56 4.39 11.35
C GLY A 134 14.07 3.27 12.25
N LEU A 135 12.94 2.63 11.91
CA LEU A 135 12.39 1.50 12.67
C LEU A 135 13.31 0.27 12.65
N LEU A 136 13.99 0.03 11.53
CA LEU A 136 14.85 -1.13 11.32
C LEU A 136 16.34 -0.86 11.60
N ALA A 137 16.68 0.33 12.12
CA ALA A 137 18.07 0.74 12.33
C ALA A 137 18.81 -0.12 13.37
N SER A 138 18.08 -0.61 14.38
CA SER A 138 18.62 -1.33 15.52
C SER A 138 18.22 -2.81 15.57
N THR A 139 17.75 -3.37 14.45
CA THR A 139 17.40 -4.79 14.43
C THR A 139 18.65 -5.67 14.56
N PRO A 140 18.55 -6.84 15.23
CA PRO A 140 19.70 -7.73 15.43
C PRO A 140 20.05 -8.56 14.19
N PHE A 141 19.28 -8.44 13.10
CA PHE A 141 19.42 -9.25 11.91
C PHE A 141 20.48 -8.69 10.96
N LYS A 142 21.12 -9.58 10.20
CA LYS A 142 22.10 -9.21 9.18
C LYS A 142 21.45 -8.30 8.12
N ARG A 143 22.12 -7.19 7.80
CA ARG A 143 21.69 -6.29 6.73
C ARG A 143 21.93 -6.91 5.36
N GLU A 144 20.89 -6.95 4.55
CA GLU A 144 20.93 -7.42 3.16
C GLU A 144 20.21 -6.42 2.25
N ALA A 145 20.36 -6.59 0.94
CA ALA A 145 19.69 -5.74 -0.04
C ALA A 145 18.22 -6.15 -0.19
N TRP A 146 17.32 -5.20 -0.05
CA TRP A 146 15.88 -5.34 -0.21
C TRP A 146 15.36 -4.28 -1.17
N LEU A 147 14.37 -4.65 -1.96
CA LEU A 147 13.69 -3.73 -2.87
C LEU A 147 12.44 -3.24 -2.21
N PHE A 148 12.31 -1.93 -2.18
CA PHE A 148 11.21 -1.20 -1.60
C PHE A 148 10.32 -0.67 -2.71
N ALA A 149 9.05 -1.04 -2.68
CA ALA A 149 8.03 -0.50 -3.57
C ALA A 149 6.81 -0.09 -2.76
N MET A 150 6.35 1.16 -2.92
CA MET A 150 5.08 1.60 -2.35
C MET A 150 3.95 1.17 -3.28
N THR A 151 3.05 0.34 -2.77
CA THR A 151 1.93 -0.23 -3.53
C THR A 151 0.60 0.08 -2.87
N CYS A 152 -0.50 -0.07 -3.60
CA CYS A 152 -1.82 -0.06 -3.01
C CYS A 152 -2.65 -1.22 -3.56
N GLU A 153 -3.43 -1.86 -2.69
CA GLU A 153 -4.29 -2.97 -3.09
C GLU A 153 -5.47 -2.47 -3.94
N ASP A 154 -5.74 -3.16 -5.05
CA ASP A 154 -6.82 -2.83 -5.98
C ASP A 154 -8.21 -3.11 -5.35
N ARG A 155 -9.08 -2.09 -5.33
CA ARG A 155 -10.43 -2.17 -4.77
C ARG A 155 -11.33 -3.18 -5.48
N GLN A 156 -11.04 -3.52 -6.74
CA GLN A 156 -11.75 -4.56 -7.48
C GLN A 156 -11.52 -5.95 -6.90
N VAL A 157 -10.40 -6.15 -6.20
CA VAL A 157 -9.99 -7.44 -5.65
C VAL A 157 -10.11 -7.50 -4.13
N VAL A 158 -9.82 -6.39 -3.44
CA VAL A 158 -9.86 -6.34 -1.97
C VAL A 158 -11.03 -5.52 -1.44
N ARG A 159 -11.57 -5.96 -0.30
CA ARG A 159 -12.64 -5.26 0.42
C ARG A 159 -12.18 -3.99 1.15
N LYS A 160 -10.90 -3.92 1.50
CA LYS A 160 -10.32 -2.82 2.25
C LYS A 160 -9.04 -2.38 1.54
N LYS A 161 -9.06 -1.17 0.99
CA LYS A 161 -7.92 -0.57 0.33
C LYS A 161 -6.90 -0.15 1.38
N CYS A 162 -5.64 -0.51 1.19
CA CYS A 162 -4.55 -0.07 2.06
C CYS A 162 -3.26 0.13 1.26
N VAL A 163 -2.43 1.07 1.72
CA VAL A 163 -1.10 1.29 1.16
C VAL A 163 -0.16 0.30 1.82
N ARG A 164 0.53 -0.48 0.99
CA ARG A 164 1.50 -1.49 1.43
C ARG A 164 2.86 -1.20 0.84
N CYS A 165 3.84 -1.04 1.69
CA CYS A 165 5.23 -0.98 1.29
C CYS A 165 5.79 -2.40 1.24
N PHE A 166 6.09 -2.86 0.04
CA PHE A 166 6.65 -4.17 -0.20
C PHE A 166 8.16 -4.11 -0.03
N LEU A 167 8.70 -5.06 0.72
CA LEU A 167 10.12 -5.34 0.84
C LEU A 167 10.37 -6.73 0.26
N ILE A 168 11.07 -6.80 -0.87
CA ILE A 168 11.30 -8.06 -1.60
C ILE A 168 12.79 -8.24 -1.85
N ARG A 169 13.31 -9.47 -1.74
CA ARG A 169 14.70 -9.72 -2.10
C ARG A 169 14.87 -9.64 -3.62
N PRO A 170 15.97 -9.03 -4.13
CA PRO A 170 16.33 -9.06 -5.55
C PRO A 170 16.16 -10.42 -6.22
N ALA A 171 16.79 -11.45 -5.66
CA ALA A 171 16.76 -12.81 -6.20
C ALA A 171 15.36 -13.46 -6.19
N ASP A 172 14.49 -13.07 -5.25
CA ASP A 172 13.11 -13.58 -5.23
C ASP A 172 12.28 -12.88 -6.31
N LEU A 173 12.44 -11.56 -6.46
CA LEU A 173 11.67 -10.76 -7.41
C LEU A 173 11.99 -11.11 -8.88
N GLU A 174 13.25 -11.47 -9.18
CA GLU A 174 13.65 -11.96 -10.51
C GLU A 174 12.85 -13.19 -10.95
N ARG A 175 12.53 -14.11 -10.03
CA ARG A 175 11.72 -15.30 -10.36
C ARG A 175 10.29 -14.94 -10.73
N PHE A 176 9.78 -13.82 -10.20
CA PHE A 176 8.44 -13.33 -10.56
C PHE A 176 8.35 -12.75 -11.97
N LEU A 177 9.47 -12.57 -12.69
CA LEU A 177 9.43 -12.18 -14.11
C LEU A 177 8.81 -13.28 -14.99
N ASP A 178 9.07 -14.55 -14.66
CA ASP A 178 8.50 -15.68 -15.38
C ASP A 178 7.09 -15.99 -14.84
N TRP A 179 6.08 -15.53 -15.57
CA TRP A 179 4.68 -15.78 -15.21
C TRP A 179 4.32 -17.27 -15.23
N GLN A 180 4.88 -18.07 -16.14
CA GLN A 180 4.61 -19.50 -16.23
C GLN A 180 5.18 -20.22 -15.00
N TRP A 181 6.37 -19.82 -14.56
CA TRP A 181 6.96 -20.27 -13.30
C TRP A 181 6.09 -19.88 -12.11
N CYS A 182 5.60 -18.63 -12.05
CA CYS A 182 4.71 -18.18 -10.99
C CYS A 182 3.46 -19.05 -10.89
N GLN A 183 2.88 -19.44 -12.03
CA GLN A 183 1.67 -20.26 -12.06
C GLN A 183 1.89 -21.69 -11.54
N THR A 184 3.07 -22.24 -11.80
CA THR A 184 3.37 -23.66 -11.58
C THR A 184 4.01 -23.90 -10.22
N ASN A 185 4.86 -22.98 -9.76
CA ASN A 185 5.78 -23.19 -8.65
C ASN A 185 5.43 -22.38 -7.39
N VAL A 186 4.58 -21.35 -7.49
CA VAL A 186 4.25 -20.49 -6.35
C VAL A 186 2.96 -20.94 -5.66
N LEU A 187 3.06 -21.17 -4.35
CA LEU A 187 1.98 -21.44 -3.41
C LEU A 187 1.80 -20.22 -2.49
N VAL A 188 0.62 -20.10 -1.87
CA VAL A 188 0.31 -18.99 -0.96
C VAL A 188 -0.22 -19.48 0.38
N GLU A 189 -0.01 -18.72 1.46
CA GLU A 189 -0.49 -19.12 2.80
C GLU A 189 -2.02 -19.15 2.93
N LYS A 190 -2.72 -18.35 2.12
CA LYS A 190 -4.19 -18.22 2.15
C LYS A 190 -4.73 -18.08 0.72
N PRO A 191 -5.92 -18.64 0.44
CA PRO A 191 -6.47 -18.67 -0.92
C PRO A 191 -6.67 -17.27 -1.51
N TRP A 192 -6.98 -16.26 -0.70
CA TRP A 192 -7.17 -14.89 -1.17
C TRP A 192 -5.87 -14.14 -1.46
N HIS A 193 -4.67 -14.68 -1.18
CA HIS A 193 -3.40 -13.99 -1.45
C HIS A 193 -2.93 -14.05 -2.92
N TRP A 194 -3.68 -14.71 -3.80
CA TRP A 194 -3.30 -14.91 -5.21
C TRP A 194 -2.98 -13.59 -5.94
N PHE A 195 -3.69 -12.51 -5.66
CA PHE A 195 -3.49 -11.21 -6.33
C PHE A 195 -2.14 -10.59 -5.98
N ARG A 196 -1.52 -10.96 -4.86
CA ARG A 196 -0.18 -10.48 -4.51
C ARG A 196 0.90 -11.11 -5.38
N VAL A 197 0.70 -12.33 -5.86
CA VAL A 197 1.60 -12.94 -6.86
C VAL A 197 1.55 -12.14 -8.16
N VAL A 198 0.36 -11.73 -8.59
CA VAL A 198 0.18 -10.84 -9.76
C VAL A 198 0.86 -9.50 -9.52
N ALA A 199 0.66 -8.88 -8.35
CA ALA A 199 1.30 -7.62 -8.01
C ALA A 199 2.83 -7.73 -8.03
N LEU A 200 3.41 -8.80 -7.47
CA LEU A 200 4.86 -9.05 -7.48
C LEU A 200 5.39 -9.25 -8.90
N HIS A 201 4.67 -9.97 -9.76
CA HIS A 201 5.02 -10.08 -11.17
C HIS A 201 5.08 -8.71 -11.86
N ARG A 202 4.06 -7.85 -11.64
CA ARG A 202 4.05 -6.49 -12.21
C ARG A 202 5.16 -5.60 -11.65
N ILE A 203 5.49 -5.73 -10.37
CA ILE A 203 6.63 -5.04 -9.75
C ILE A 203 7.94 -5.53 -10.37
N ALA A 204 8.08 -6.83 -10.63
CA ALA A 204 9.25 -7.40 -11.27
C ALA A 204 9.44 -6.83 -12.68
N CYS A 205 8.38 -6.78 -13.49
CA CYS A 205 8.42 -6.20 -14.82
C CYS A 205 8.82 -4.71 -14.79
N GLU A 206 8.21 -3.91 -13.90
CA GLU A 206 8.56 -2.48 -13.77
C GLU A 206 10.02 -2.31 -13.36
N TRP A 207 10.50 -3.10 -12.40
CA TRP A 207 11.90 -3.02 -11.97
C TRP A 207 12.85 -3.41 -13.10
N GLN A 208 12.56 -4.46 -13.88
CA GLN A 208 13.37 -4.84 -15.04
C GLN A 208 13.43 -3.71 -16.07
N LEU A 209 12.32 -3.03 -16.32
CA LEU A 209 12.29 -1.84 -17.20
C LEU A 209 13.17 -0.72 -16.62
N GLU A 210 13.02 -0.40 -15.33
CA GLU A 210 13.84 0.61 -14.63
C GLU A 210 15.35 0.31 -14.73
N GLN A 211 15.75 -0.96 -14.55
CA GLN A 211 17.15 -1.38 -14.72
C GLN A 211 17.65 -1.22 -16.16
N GLN A 212 16.84 -1.61 -17.16
CA GLN A 212 17.21 -1.46 -18.57
C GLN A 212 17.38 0.01 -18.96
N MET A 213 16.49 0.89 -18.48
CA MET A 213 16.61 2.33 -18.72
C MET A 213 17.86 2.90 -18.06
N ALA A 214 18.16 2.53 -16.81
CA ALA A 214 19.36 2.98 -16.12
C ALA A 214 20.65 2.55 -16.86
N ILE A 215 20.70 1.34 -17.40
CA ILE A 215 21.84 0.87 -18.23
C ILE A 215 21.96 1.71 -19.52
N GLN A 216 20.84 1.93 -20.23
CA GLN A 216 20.85 2.75 -21.46
C GLN A 216 21.27 4.20 -21.20
N GLU A 217 20.86 4.77 -20.06
CA GLU A 217 21.28 6.11 -19.65
C GLU A 217 22.76 6.16 -19.28
N ALA A 218 23.28 5.15 -18.58
CA ALA A 218 24.70 5.03 -18.26
C ALA A 218 25.56 4.89 -19.54
N ASP A 219 25.10 4.11 -20.52
CA ASP A 219 25.77 3.95 -21.81
C ASP A 219 25.78 5.25 -22.63
N ARG A 220 24.70 6.04 -22.56
CA ARG A 220 24.61 7.36 -23.22
C ARG A 220 25.37 8.47 -22.48
N GLY A 221 25.60 8.32 -21.18
CA GLY A 221 26.25 9.30 -20.31
C GLY A 221 27.78 9.31 -20.35
N GLN A 222 28.43 8.49 -21.19
CA GLN A 222 29.89 8.46 -21.31
C GLN A 222 30.50 9.72 -21.99
N ASP A 223 29.68 10.59 -22.59
CA ASP A 223 30.12 11.86 -23.16
C ASP A 223 30.10 13.00 -22.11
N HIS A 224 31.22 13.18 -21.41
CA HIS A 224 31.70 14.44 -20.80
C HIS A 224 30.78 15.29 -19.88
N GLU A 225 29.65 14.80 -19.38
CA GLU A 225 28.89 15.52 -18.35
C GLU A 225 29.40 15.17 -16.94
N MET A 226 29.65 16.20 -16.11
CA MET A 226 29.93 16.01 -14.67
C MET A 226 28.83 15.17 -14.03
N PRO A 227 29.12 14.36 -12.99
CA PRO A 227 28.12 13.61 -12.23
C PRO A 227 27.31 14.58 -11.37
N LEU A 228 26.52 15.42 -12.02
CA LEU A 228 25.54 16.28 -11.38
C LEU A 228 24.34 15.40 -11.10
N VAL A 229 24.14 15.15 -9.81
CA VAL A 229 22.86 14.89 -9.11
C VAL A 229 21.76 14.50 -10.08
N ASP A 230 21.40 13.21 -10.10
CA ASP A 230 20.26 12.59 -10.79
C ASP A 230 19.41 13.65 -11.50
N LYS A 231 19.42 13.68 -12.84
CA LYS A 231 18.45 14.49 -13.59
C LYS A 231 17.08 14.20 -12.96
N GLN A 232 16.59 15.11 -12.11
CA GLN A 232 15.43 14.95 -11.21
C GLN A 232 14.10 14.76 -11.97
N VAL A 233 14.20 14.49 -13.26
CA VAL A 233 13.11 14.25 -14.20
C VAL A 233 12.44 12.91 -13.91
N ARG A 234 13.17 11.92 -13.38
CA ARG A 234 12.61 10.61 -13.05
C ARG A 234 13.20 10.04 -11.76
N HIS A 235 12.33 9.55 -10.89
CA HIS A 235 12.69 8.88 -9.65
C HIS A 235 12.31 7.40 -9.75
N ASP A 236 13.21 6.50 -9.38
CA ASP A 236 12.90 5.07 -9.35
C ASP A 236 11.74 4.83 -8.39
N ARG A 237 10.75 4.08 -8.85
CA ARG A 237 9.58 3.69 -8.06
C ARG A 237 9.89 2.47 -7.20
N VAL A 238 10.89 1.69 -7.60
CA VAL A 238 11.47 0.59 -6.82
C VAL A 238 12.86 0.99 -6.33
N ARG A 239 13.05 1.06 -5.01
CA ARG A 239 14.32 1.52 -4.40
C ARG A 239 15.04 0.38 -3.70
N MET A 240 16.36 0.32 -3.86
CA MET A 240 17.17 -0.64 -3.12
C MET A 240 17.55 -0.09 -1.74
N LEU A 241 17.22 -0.83 -0.69
CA LEU A 241 17.50 -0.50 0.71
C LEU A 241 18.36 -1.59 1.36
N SER A 242 19.24 -1.20 2.28
CA SER A 242 20.00 -2.14 3.10
C SER A 242 19.32 -2.31 4.47
N LEU A 243 18.64 -3.43 4.68
CA LEU A 243 17.80 -3.67 5.87
C LEU A 243 18.12 -5.00 6.54
N GLY A 244 18.05 -5.02 7.88
CA GLY A 244 18.16 -6.23 8.69
C GLY A 244 16.77 -6.78 9.04
N LEU A 245 16.33 -7.82 8.34
CA LEU A 245 15.02 -8.46 8.52
C LEU A 245 15.17 -9.92 8.96
N ASN A 246 14.18 -10.42 9.71
CA ASN A 246 14.11 -11.83 10.07
C ASN A 246 13.78 -12.68 8.83
N GLN A 247 14.70 -13.55 8.41
CA GLN A 247 14.49 -14.43 7.26
C GLN A 247 14.06 -15.85 7.65
N ASP A 248 14.14 -16.20 8.93
CA ASP A 248 13.81 -17.52 9.45
C ASP A 248 12.30 -17.71 9.66
N GLU A 249 11.50 -16.96 8.91
CA GLU A 249 10.04 -17.02 8.94
C GLU A 249 9.55 -18.28 8.24
N ILE A 250 8.61 -18.99 8.88
CA ILE A 250 8.03 -20.23 8.36
C ILE A 250 6.58 -20.01 7.90
N PRO A 251 6.09 -20.77 6.91
CA PRO A 251 4.70 -20.72 6.48
C PRO A 251 3.71 -20.99 7.62
N VAL A 252 2.62 -20.22 7.68
CA VAL A 252 1.55 -20.41 8.68
C VAL A 252 0.43 -21.26 8.11
N GLY A 253 0.39 -22.52 8.56
CA GLY A 253 -0.61 -23.50 8.14
C GLY A 253 -0.23 -24.20 6.83
N GLN A 254 -1.20 -24.91 6.23
CA GLN A 254 -0.96 -25.63 5.00
C GLN A 254 -0.92 -24.66 3.80
N PRO A 255 0.16 -24.68 2.99
CA PRO A 255 0.23 -23.90 1.76
C PRO A 255 -0.92 -24.24 0.82
N HIS A 256 -1.43 -23.22 0.14
CA HIS A 256 -2.54 -23.33 -0.79
C HIS A 256 -2.05 -23.15 -2.22
N ARG A 257 -2.44 -24.08 -3.10
CA ARG A 257 -2.22 -23.97 -4.54
C ARG A 257 -3.29 -23.07 -5.15
N ILE A 258 -2.85 -22.07 -5.90
CA ILE A 258 -3.77 -21.15 -6.58
C ILE A 258 -4.40 -21.88 -7.78
N ASP A 259 -5.72 -21.84 -7.86
CA ASP A 259 -6.46 -22.31 -9.04
C ASP A 259 -6.51 -21.19 -10.09
N TRP A 260 -5.44 -21.08 -10.88
CA TRP A 260 -5.29 -20.01 -11.87
C TRP A 260 -6.39 -20.02 -12.93
N GLU A 261 -6.95 -21.18 -13.28
CA GLU A 261 -8.04 -21.27 -14.26
C GLU A 261 -9.27 -20.47 -13.84
N ARG A 262 -9.54 -20.36 -12.54
CA ARG A 262 -10.64 -19.53 -12.01
C ARG A 262 -10.33 -18.04 -12.06
N HIS A 263 -9.07 -17.66 -11.98
CA HIS A 263 -8.64 -16.27 -11.84
C HIS A 263 -8.26 -15.62 -13.18
N LEU A 264 -7.73 -16.39 -14.14
CA LEU A 264 -7.28 -15.90 -15.45
C LEU A 264 -8.38 -15.14 -16.22
N PRO A 265 -9.63 -15.63 -16.35
CA PRO A 265 -10.68 -14.87 -17.05
C PRO A 265 -11.01 -13.53 -16.38
N SER A 266 -10.87 -13.46 -15.05
CA SER A 266 -11.07 -12.20 -14.32
C SER A 266 -9.91 -11.23 -14.57
N LEU A 267 -8.69 -11.73 -14.67
CA LEU A 267 -7.49 -10.94 -14.96
C LEU A 267 -7.54 -10.38 -16.39
N GLU A 268 -7.91 -11.20 -17.37
CA GLU A 268 -8.09 -10.77 -18.76
C GLU A 268 -9.13 -9.65 -18.90
N LYS A 269 -10.26 -9.76 -18.18
CA LYS A 269 -11.29 -8.69 -18.13
C LYS A 269 -10.77 -7.38 -17.54
N MET A 270 -9.77 -7.45 -16.66
CA MET A 270 -9.10 -6.28 -16.07
C MET A 270 -8.01 -5.71 -17.00
N GLY A 271 -7.80 -6.30 -18.19
CA GLY A 271 -6.76 -5.86 -19.14
C GLY A 271 -5.37 -6.46 -18.87
N LEU A 272 -5.24 -7.32 -17.85
CA LEU A 272 -3.97 -7.93 -17.46
C LEU A 272 -3.59 -9.09 -18.40
N ARG A 273 -2.79 -8.80 -19.42
CA ARG A 273 -2.10 -9.83 -20.23
C ARG A 273 -0.83 -10.26 -19.52
N LEU A 274 -0.92 -11.32 -18.72
CA LEU A 274 0.20 -11.83 -17.90
C LEU A 274 1.11 -12.82 -18.64
N ALA A 275 0.67 -13.34 -19.79
CA ALA A 275 1.49 -14.17 -20.65
C ALA A 275 2.24 -13.32 -21.69
N ALA A 276 3.44 -13.76 -22.08
CA ALA A 276 4.01 -13.36 -23.35
C ALA A 276 3.02 -13.73 -24.48
N PRO A 277 2.86 -12.89 -25.52
CA PRO A 277 2.01 -13.24 -26.65
C PRO A 277 2.44 -14.60 -27.18
N ARG A 278 1.47 -15.48 -27.48
CA ARG A 278 1.78 -16.73 -28.16
C ARG A 278 2.49 -16.37 -29.48
N PRO A 279 3.47 -17.17 -29.94
CA PRO A 279 4.13 -16.94 -31.23
C PRO A 279 3.14 -16.74 -32.40
N ASP A 280 1.93 -17.30 -32.27
CA ASP A 280 0.86 -17.25 -33.26
C ASP A 280 0.08 -15.91 -33.30
N GLU A 281 0.31 -14.99 -32.34
CA GLU A 281 -0.33 -13.66 -32.30
C GLU A 281 0.56 -12.53 -32.85
N VAL A 282 1.79 -12.84 -33.27
CA VAL A 282 2.59 -11.91 -34.08
C VAL A 282 2.04 -11.95 -35.49
N SER A 283 1.13 -11.03 -35.81
CA SER A 283 0.80 -10.76 -37.22
C SER A 283 2.10 -10.42 -37.95
N PRO A 284 2.41 -11.07 -39.08
CA PRO A 284 3.57 -10.70 -39.87
C PRO A 284 3.41 -9.23 -40.27
N GLU A 285 4.39 -8.40 -39.92
CA GLU A 285 4.51 -7.04 -40.43
C GLU A 285 4.31 -7.09 -41.95
N GLU A 286 3.29 -6.37 -42.44
CA GLU A 286 3.15 -6.13 -43.87
C GLU A 286 4.43 -5.44 -44.37
N PRO A 287 5.09 -5.98 -45.41
CA PRO A 287 6.27 -5.36 -45.96
C PRO A 287 5.90 -4.00 -46.55
N VAL A 288 6.50 -2.94 -46.00
CA VAL A 288 6.43 -1.58 -46.53
C VAL A 288 6.89 -1.60 -48.00
N PRO A 289 6.06 -1.18 -48.96
CA PRO A 289 6.47 -1.14 -50.36
C PRO A 289 7.57 -0.08 -50.56
N PRO A 290 8.54 -0.33 -51.47
CA PRO A 290 9.64 0.60 -51.69
C PRO A 290 9.13 1.93 -52.24
N PRO A 291 9.79 3.04 -51.88
CA PRO A 291 9.42 4.38 -52.35
C PRO A 291 9.52 4.47 -53.87
N SER A 292 8.49 5.05 -54.49
CA SER A 292 8.43 5.39 -55.92
C SER A 292 9.19 6.68 -56.20
#